data_AF-A0A6I3BC06-F1
#
_entry.id   AF-A0A6I3BC06-F1
#
_cell.length_a   1.000
_cell.length_b   1.000
_cell.length_c   1.000
_cell.angle_alpha   90.00
_cell.angle_beta   90.00
_cell.angle_gamma   90.00
#
_symmetry.space_group_name_H-M   'P 1'
#
loop_
_entity.id
_entity.type
_entity.pdbx_description
1 polymer ?
#
loop_
_entity_poly.entity_id
_entity_poly.type
_entity_poly.pdbx_seq_one_letter_code
_entity_poly.pdbx_strand_id
1 'polypeptide(L)' 'DRKVLIDLMRHDKKAINGLTFVLDGANGVEIVGGVEEKYLHQAFDAMELP' A
#
# COMPACT_ATOMS: atom_id res chain seq x y z
N ASP A 1 13.02 7.73 -4.10
CA ASP A 1 13.52 6.78 -3.10
C ASP A 1 12.33 6.02 -2.54
N ARG A 2 12.35 4.69 -2.64
CA ARG A 2 11.26 3.79 -2.20
C ARG A 2 10.92 4.01 -0.73
N LYS A 3 11.92 4.16 0.14
CA LYS A 3 11.72 4.29 1.58
C LYS A 3 10.98 5.58 1.94
N VAL A 4 11.36 6.69 1.32
CA VAL A 4 10.71 7.99 1.52
C VAL A 4 9.24 7.94 1.13
N LEU A 5 8.90 7.23 0.06
CA LEU A 5 7.51 7.07 -0.37
C LEU A 5 6.69 6.24 0.62
N ILE A 6 7.23 5.13 1.11
CA ILE A 6 6.57 4.29 2.13
C ILE A 6 6.33 5.11 3.41
N ASP A 7 7.31 5.90 3.85
CA ASP A 7 7.18 6.75 5.03
C ASP A 7 6.08 7.81 4.84
N LEU A 8 5.94 8.40 3.65
CA LEU A 8 4.85 9.32 3.34
C LEU A 8 3.48 8.64 3.36
N MET A 9 3.37 7.41 2.82
CA MET A 9 2.11 6.66 2.81
C MET A 9 1.62 6.30 4.22
N ARG A 10 2.55 6.11 5.19
CA ARG A 10 2.21 5.89 6.60
C ARG A 10 1.58 7.11 7.28
N HIS A 11 1.82 8.32 6.77
CA HIS A 11 1.24 9.56 7.29
C HIS A 11 -0.16 9.86 6.73
N ASP A 12 -0.66 9.05 5.80
CA ASP A 12 -2.04 9.20 5.32
C ASP A 12 -3.02 8.98 6.48
N LYS A 13 -4.01 9.89 6.62
CA LYS A 13 -4.93 9.95 7.76
C LYS A 13 -5.80 8.68 7.93
N LYS A 14 -5.77 7.74 6.97
CA LYS A 14 -6.44 6.43 7.02
C LYS A 14 -5.57 5.30 7.60
N ALA A 15 -4.34 5.59 8.03
CA ALA A 15 -3.34 4.63 8.48
C ALA A 15 -3.34 4.39 10.00
N ILE A 16 -4.51 4.12 10.60
CA ILE A 16 -4.61 3.92 12.07
C ILE A 16 -3.86 2.64 12.52
N ASN A 17 -3.77 1.60 11.66
CA ASN A 17 -3.15 0.30 11.97
C ASN A 17 -2.22 -0.23 10.84
N GLY A 18 -1.51 0.63 10.10
CA GLY A 18 -0.64 0.23 8.98
C GLY A 18 -0.95 0.99 7.70
N LEU A 19 -0.58 0.45 6.53
CA LEU A 19 -0.90 1.07 5.25
C LEU A 19 -2.34 0.76 4.82
N THR A 20 -3.00 1.74 4.19
CA THR A 20 -4.37 1.60 3.69
C THR A 20 -4.41 1.89 2.19
N PHE A 21 -5.08 1.02 1.44
CA PHE A 21 -5.20 1.08 -0.01
C PHE A 21 -6.65 0.99 -0.44
N VAL A 22 -6.86 1.35 -1.69
CA VAL A 22 -8.11 1.17 -2.42
C VAL A 22 -7.81 0.14 -3.51
N LEU A 23 -8.41 -1.04 -3.42
CA LEU A 23 -8.13 -2.19 -4.29
C LEU A 23 -9.44 -2.77 -4.84
N ASP A 24 -9.36 -3.45 -5.97
CA ASP A 24 -10.51 -4.19 -6.49
C ASP A 24 -10.78 -5.43 -5.62
N GLY A 25 -12.02 -5.58 -5.20
CA GLY A 25 -12.53 -6.70 -4.43
C GLY A 25 -13.82 -7.26 -5.04
N ALA A 26 -14.43 -8.22 -4.35
CA ALA A 26 -15.60 -8.93 -4.85
C ALA A 26 -16.81 -8.02 -5.08
N ASN A 27 -16.87 -6.88 -4.37
CA ASN A 27 -17.97 -5.92 -4.46
C ASN A 27 -17.57 -4.64 -5.21
N GLY A 28 -16.48 -4.67 -5.97
CA GLY A 28 -15.91 -3.50 -6.64
C GLY A 28 -14.77 -2.90 -5.82
N VAL A 29 -14.65 -1.58 -5.82
CA VAL A 29 -13.52 -0.90 -5.20
C VAL A 29 -13.66 -0.88 -3.67
N GLU A 30 -12.73 -1.52 -2.96
CA GLU A 30 -12.76 -1.75 -1.52
C GLU A 30 -11.58 -1.06 -0.80
N ILE A 31 -11.83 -0.59 0.43
CA ILE A 31 -10.78 -0.02 1.30
C ILE A 31 -10.13 -1.16 2.08
N VAL A 32 -8.85 -1.40 1.82
CA VAL A 32 -8.05 -2.45 2.46
C VAL A 32 -7.02 -1.81 3.38
N GLY A 33 -7.22 -1.95 4.70
CA GLY A 33 -6.29 -1.45 5.72
C GLY A 33 -5.41 -2.53 6.32
N GLY A 34 -4.37 -2.11 7.05
CA GLY A 34 -3.48 -3.04 7.77
C GLY A 34 -2.52 -3.81 6.88
N VAL A 35 -2.21 -3.27 5.69
CA VAL A 35 -1.29 -3.91 4.77
C VAL A 35 0.13 -3.85 5.33
N GLU A 36 0.76 -5.02 5.44
CA GLU A 36 2.16 -5.15 5.86
C GLU A 36 3.12 -4.61 4.78
N GLU A 37 4.21 -3.98 5.23
CA GLU A 37 5.19 -3.36 4.33
C GLU A 37 5.82 -4.34 3.33
N LYS A 38 5.95 -5.64 3.69
CA LYS A 38 6.48 -6.68 2.81
C LYS A 38 5.74 -6.78 1.47
N TYR A 39 4.41 -6.56 1.47
CA TYR A 39 3.61 -6.61 0.25
C TYR A 39 3.81 -5.37 -0.62
N LEU A 40 4.14 -4.24 -0.02
CA LEU A 40 4.44 -3.02 -0.76
C LEU A 40 5.80 -3.13 -1.48
N HIS A 41 6.79 -3.74 -0.86
CA HIS A 41 8.07 -4.06 -1.53
C HIS A 41 7.86 -4.99 -2.73
N GLN A 42 7.07 -6.06 -2.57
CA GLN A 42 6.72 -6.95 -3.68
C GLN A 42 6.02 -6.21 -4.83
N ALA A 43 5.10 -5.29 -4.50
CA ALA A 43 4.42 -4.48 -5.50
C ALA A 43 5.37 -3.55 -6.25
N PHE A 44 6.30 -2.89 -5.55
CA PHE A 44 7.34 -2.08 -6.22
C PHE A 44 8.22 -2.92 -7.13
N ASP A 45 8.66 -4.10 -6.68
CA ASP A 45 9.47 -5.00 -7.50
C ASP A 45 8.72 -5.47 -8.76
N ALA A 46 7.40 -5.68 -8.66
CA ALA A 46 6.55 -6.03 -9.80
C ALA A 46 6.28 -4.85 -10.75
N MET A 47 6.31 -3.60 -10.26
CA MET A 47 6.17 -2.40 -11.11
C MET A 47 7.46 -2.00 -11.80
N GLU A 48 8.62 -2.39 -11.24
CA GLU A 48 9.95 -2.18 -11.82
C GLU A 48 10.32 -3.22 -12.89
N LEU A 49 9.35 -4.01 -13.37
CA LEU A 49 9.54 -4.93 -14.50
C LEU A 49 10.02 -4.17 -15.75
N PRO A 50 11.07 -4.67 -16.46
CA PRO A 50 11.55 -4.08 -17.71
C PRO A 50 10.55 -4.20 -18.87
#